data_AF-A0A376WB64-F1
#
_entry.id   AF-A0A376WB64-F1
#
_cell.length_a   1.000
_cell.length_b   1.000
_cell.length_c   1.000
_cell.angle_alpha   90.00
_cell.angle_beta   90.00
_cell.angle_gamma   90.00
#
_symmetry.space_group_name_H-M   'P 1'
#
loop_
_entity.id
_entity.type
_entity.pdbx_description
1 polymer ?
#
loop_
_entity_poly.entity_id
_entity_poly.type
_entity_poly.pdbx_seq_one_letter_code
_entity_poly.pdbx_strand_id
1 'polypeptide(L)'
;MKNINAIILLSSLTSASVFAGAYVENREAYNLASDQGEVMLRMGYNFDMGAGIMLTNTYTFQREDELKHGYNEIEGWYPLFKPTDKLTIQPGGLINDRVSVRVVLFIWMLTTNLLRGLT
;
A
#
# COMPACT_ATOMS: atom_id res chain seq x y z
N MET A 1 -13.19 26.18 2.12
CA MET A 1 -12.21 25.30 1.45
C MET A 1 -11.65 24.36 2.51
N LYS A 2 -11.72 23.03 2.35
CA LYS A 2 -11.14 22.08 3.31
C LYS A 2 -9.61 22.11 3.17
N ASN A 3 -8.88 22.29 4.27
CA ASN A 3 -7.42 22.29 4.29
C ASN A 3 -6.90 20.87 4.04
N ILE A 4 -6.02 20.71 3.06
CA ILE A 4 -5.31 19.45 2.79
C ILE A 4 -3.97 19.52 3.52
N ASN A 5 -3.80 18.70 4.56
CA ASN A 5 -2.52 18.54 5.24
C ASN A 5 -1.73 17.43 4.53
N ALA A 6 -0.65 17.80 3.82
CA ALA A 6 0.24 16.86 3.16
C ALA A 6 1.44 16.55 4.07
N ILE A 7 1.73 15.26 4.27
CA ILE A 7 2.92 14.76 4.99
C ILE A 7 3.79 14.06 3.94
N ILE A 8 5.11 14.30 3.96
CA ILE A 8 6.08 13.60 3.10
C ILE A 8 6.84 12.62 3.99
N LEU A 9 6.67 11.31 3.75
CA LEU A 9 7.36 10.27 4.50
C LEU A 9 8.37 9.55 3.60
N LEU A 10 9.64 9.59 3.97
CA LEU A 10 10.72 8.90 3.28
C LEU A 10 10.82 7.46 3.83
N SER A 11 10.05 6.52 3.28
CA SER A 11 10.01 5.13 3.79
C SER A 11 11.03 4.21 3.12
N SER A 12 11.39 3.17 3.89
CA SER A 12 12.50 2.21 3.78
C SER A 12 12.70 1.47 2.45
N LEU A 13 13.93 0.96 2.26
CA LEU A 13 14.34 0.00 1.23
C LEU A 13 13.45 -1.25 1.26
N THR A 14 12.61 -1.44 0.24
CA THR A 14 11.83 -2.67 0.08
C THR A 14 12.44 -3.50 -1.07
N SER A 15 12.86 -4.73 -0.77
CA SER A 15 13.33 -5.69 -1.78
C SER A 15 12.20 -6.68 -2.07
N ALA A 16 11.28 -6.32 -2.96
CA ALA A 16 10.23 -7.23 -3.41
C ALA A 16 10.26 -7.31 -4.94
N SER A 17 10.52 -8.50 -5.47
CA SER A 17 10.29 -8.80 -6.88
C SER A 17 8.78 -8.87 -7.10
N VAL A 18 8.22 -7.88 -7.78
CA VAL A 18 6.80 -7.81 -8.07
C VAL A 18 6.55 -8.45 -9.45
N PHE A 19 5.76 -9.52 -9.48
CA PHE A 19 5.30 -10.11 -10.74
C PHE A 19 4.22 -9.21 -11.35
N ALA A 20 4.31 -9.01 -12.67
CA ALA A 20 3.28 -8.30 -13.41
C ALA A 20 1.98 -9.11 -13.47
N GLY A 21 0.86 -8.42 -13.33
CA GLY A 21 -0.47 -9.01 -13.36
C GLY A 21 -1.40 -8.50 -12.26
N ALA A 22 -2.65 -8.93 -12.38
CA ALA A 22 -3.68 -8.69 -11.38
C ALA A 22 -3.49 -9.63 -10.18
N TYR A 23 -3.73 -9.12 -8.99
CA TYR A 23 -3.73 -9.92 -7.78
C TYR A 23 -4.87 -9.49 -6.87
N VAL A 24 -5.34 -10.45 -6.07
CA VAL A 24 -6.25 -10.24 -4.96
C VAL A 24 -5.57 -10.79 -3.72
N GLU A 25 -5.50 -9.97 -2.69
CA GLU A 25 -4.94 -10.31 -1.40
C GLU A 25 -6.02 -10.17 -0.34
N ASN A 26 -6.13 -11.20 0.51
CA ASN A 26 -6.87 -11.12 1.74
C ASN A 26 -5.88 -11.24 2.90
N ARG A 27 -5.98 -10.33 3.86
CA ARG A 27 -5.15 -10.33 5.07
C ARG A 27 -6.04 -10.21 6.29
N GLU A 28 -5.89 -11.13 7.21
CA GLU A 28 -6.55 -11.12 8.50
C GLU A 28 -5.52 -10.83 9.58
N ALA A 29 -5.87 -9.96 10.53
CA ALA A 29 -5.02 -9.64 11.67
C ALA A 29 -5.86 -9.49 12.93
N TYR A 30 -5.36 -9.99 14.05
CA TYR A 30 -5.96 -9.77 15.37
C TYR A 30 -5.02 -8.98 16.25
N ASN A 31 -5.49 -7.85 16.77
CA ASN A 31 -4.73 -7.02 17.69
C ASN A 31 -5.18 -7.31 19.13
N LEU A 32 -4.30 -7.98 19.88
CA LEU A 32 -4.54 -8.34 21.29
C LEU A 32 -4.66 -7.11 22.21
N ALA A 33 -3.97 -6.01 21.91
CA ALA A 33 -3.96 -4.83 22.76
C ALA A 33 -5.28 -4.03 22.68
N SER A 34 -5.92 -4.05 21.52
CA SER A 34 -7.19 -3.35 21.29
C SER A 34 -8.40 -4.30 21.21
N ASP A 35 -8.19 -5.59 21.49
CA ASP A 35 -9.18 -6.68 21.35
C ASP A 35 -10.02 -6.57 20.06
N GLN A 36 -9.32 -6.33 18.95
CA GLN A 36 -9.93 -5.97 17.67
C GLN A 36 -9.31 -6.80 16.54
N GLY A 37 -10.17 -7.42 15.75
CA GLY A 37 -9.77 -8.04 14.51
C GLY A 37 -9.94 -7.10 13.31
N GLU A 38 -9.13 -7.34 12.29
CA GLU A 38 -9.12 -6.62 11.02
C GLU A 38 -9.08 -7.62 9.87
N VAL A 39 -9.99 -7.43 8.91
CA VAL A 39 -9.95 -8.09 7.60
C VAL A 39 -9.69 -7.04 6.55
N MET A 40 -8.66 -7.27 5.76
CA MET A 40 -8.27 -6.44 4.63
C MET A 40 -8.50 -7.20 3.33
N LEU A 41 -9.19 -6.56 2.41
CA LEU A 41 -9.38 -7.02 1.05
C LEU A 41 -8.70 -6.03 0.13
N ARG A 42 -7.74 -6.54 -0.64
CA ARG A 42 -6.91 -5.74 -1.51
C ARG A 42 -6.91 -6.33 -2.91
N MET A 43 -7.00 -5.46 -3.89
CA MET A 43 -6.81 -5.81 -5.28
C MET A 43 -5.80 -4.85 -5.88
N GLY A 44 -4.95 -5.36 -6.75
CA GLY A 44 -3.99 -4.51 -7.42
C GLY A 44 -3.59 -5.08 -8.77
N TYR A 45 -2.94 -4.23 -9.53
CA TYR A 45 -2.35 -4.59 -10.81
C TYR A 45 -0.95 -4.02 -10.89
N ASN A 46 0.02 -4.90 -11.16
CA ASN A 46 1.39 -4.51 -11.41
C ASN A 46 1.65 -4.56 -12.91
N PHE A 47 2.13 -3.46 -13.47
CA PHE A 47 2.51 -3.36 -14.88
C PHE A 47 3.93 -3.89 -15.08
N ASP A 48 4.21 -4.49 -16.24
CA ASP A 48 5.56 -4.99 -16.60
C ASP A 48 6.66 -3.92 -16.50
N MET A 49 6.30 -2.66 -16.67
CA MET A 49 7.24 -1.54 -16.52
C MET A 49 7.68 -1.27 -15.07
N GLY A 50 6.99 -1.85 -14.08
CA GLY A 50 7.22 -1.70 -12.63
C GLY A 50 6.25 -0.75 -11.92
N ALA A 51 5.40 -0.05 -12.66
CA ALA A 51 4.31 0.74 -12.09
C ALA A 51 3.25 -0.19 -11.47
N GLY A 52 2.46 0.35 -10.55
CA GLY A 52 1.36 -0.40 -9.97
C GLY A 52 0.27 0.49 -9.41
N ILE A 53 -0.91 -0.10 -9.31
CA ILE A 53 -2.07 0.50 -8.63
C ILE A 53 -2.69 -0.55 -7.73
N MET A 54 -3.22 -0.08 -6.60
CA MET A 54 -3.77 -0.92 -5.55
C MET A 54 -4.97 -0.24 -4.92
N LEU A 55 -6.00 -1.03 -4.64
CA LEU A 55 -7.22 -0.66 -3.96
C LEU A 55 -7.35 -1.54 -2.73
N THR A 56 -7.45 -0.93 -1.56
CA THR A 56 -7.57 -1.63 -0.28
C THR A 56 -8.85 -1.22 0.43
N ASN A 57 -9.64 -2.20 0.84
CA ASN A 57 -10.80 -2.04 1.71
C ASN A 57 -10.52 -2.78 3.01
N THR A 58 -10.70 -2.11 4.14
CA THR A 58 -10.47 -2.70 5.45
C THR A 58 -11.74 -2.68 6.28
N TYR A 59 -12.01 -3.79 6.97
CA TYR A 59 -13.11 -3.97 7.90
C TYR A 59 -12.57 -4.39 9.24
N THR A 60 -13.13 -3.85 10.31
CA THR A 60 -12.72 -4.15 11.68
C THR A 60 -13.88 -4.77 12.44
N PHE A 61 -13.61 -5.78 13.24
CA PHE A 61 -14.57 -6.43 14.12
C PHE A 61 -14.08 -6.35 15.56
N GLN A 62 -14.97 -5.96 16.46
CA GLN A 62 -14.75 -5.98 17.91
C GLN A 62 -15.69 -6.98 18.55
N ARG A 63 -15.44 -7.30 19.82
CA ARG A 63 -16.11 -8.34 20.61
C ARG A 63 -17.65 -8.24 20.70
N GLU A 64 -18.24 -7.12 20.32
CA GLU A 64 -19.70 -6.91 20.26
C GLU A 64 -20.30 -7.19 18.85
N ASP A 65 -19.60 -7.95 18.00
CA ASP A 65 -20.07 -8.43 16.68
C ASP A 65 -20.43 -7.35 15.64
N GLU A 66 -20.02 -6.09 15.86
CA GLU A 66 -20.22 -5.04 14.88
C GLU A 66 -19.10 -5.03 13.83
N LEU A 67 -19.43 -5.42 12.59
CA LEU A 67 -18.55 -5.24 11.44
C LEU A 67 -18.56 -3.77 11.01
N LYS A 68 -17.46 -3.06 11.28
CA LYS A 68 -17.30 -1.65 10.95
C LYS A 68 -16.38 -1.47 9.76
N HIS A 69 -16.71 -0.51 8.90
CA HIS A 69 -15.80 -0.06 7.85
C HIS A 69 -14.61 0.66 8.50
N GLY A 70 -13.39 0.18 8.22
CA GLY A 70 -12.15 0.77 8.71
C GLY A 70 -11.71 1.93 7.83
N TYR A 71 -11.23 1.63 6.63
CA TYR A 71 -10.82 2.62 5.64
C TYR A 71 -10.82 2.06 4.23
N ASN A 72 -10.90 2.99 3.26
CA ASN A 72 -10.62 2.73 1.87
C ASN A 72 -9.33 3.44 1.48
N GLU A 73 -8.49 2.74 0.71
CA GLU A 73 -7.24 3.30 0.24
C GLU A 73 -7.03 3.00 -1.24
N ILE A 74 -6.63 4.02 -1.98
CA ILE A 74 -6.11 3.89 -3.34
C ILE A 74 -4.64 4.28 -3.27
N GLU A 75 -3.77 3.37 -3.68
CA GLU A 75 -2.33 3.58 -3.76
C GLU A 75 -1.85 3.34 -5.19
N GLY A 76 -0.89 4.13 -5.64
CA GLY A 76 -0.21 3.89 -6.90
C GLY A 76 1.23 4.36 -6.84
N TRP A 77 2.07 3.76 -7.67
CA TRP A 77 3.48 4.10 -7.79
C TRP A 77 3.95 3.99 -9.24
N TYR A 78 4.99 4.77 -9.56
CA TYR A 78 5.58 4.78 -10.89
C TYR A 78 7.11 4.75 -10.80
N PRO A 79 7.79 3.87 -11.56
CA PRO A 79 9.25 3.79 -11.55
C PRO A 79 9.87 4.94 -12.34
N LEU A 80 10.22 6.01 -11.63
CA LEU A 80 10.71 7.26 -12.23
C LEU A 80 12.19 7.19 -12.63
N PHE A 81 13.04 6.59 -11.78
CA PHE A 81 14.48 6.60 -12.00
C PHE A 81 15.11 5.26 -11.66
N LYS A 82 15.95 4.74 -12.57
CA LYS A 82 16.69 3.48 -12.42
C LYS A 82 18.18 3.76 -12.56
N PRO A 83 18.85 4.29 -11.52
CA PRO A 83 20.27 4.67 -11.61
C PRO A 83 21.19 3.47 -11.87
N THR A 84 20.76 2.27 -11.48
CA THR A 84 21.46 1.02 -11.75
C THR A 84 20.44 -0.07 -12.04
N ASP A 85 20.87 -1.20 -12.61
CA ASP A 85 20.01 -2.37 -12.83
C ASP A 85 19.43 -2.98 -11.55
N LYS A 86 19.98 -2.59 -10.39
CA LYS A 86 19.61 -3.09 -9.08
C LYS A 86 18.82 -2.10 -8.24
N LEU A 87 18.75 -0.83 -8.62
CA LEU A 87 18.11 0.23 -7.83
C LEU A 87 17.04 0.93 -8.67
N THR A 88 15.81 0.98 -8.15
CA THR A 88 14.71 1.75 -8.73
C THR A 88 14.18 2.72 -7.67
N ILE A 89 14.02 3.98 -8.06
CA ILE A 89 13.37 5.04 -7.29
C ILE A 89 11.97 5.25 -7.87
N GLN A 90 10.97 5.10 -7.00
CA GLN A 90 9.57 5.10 -7.38
C GLN A 90 8.82 6.10 -6.51
N PRO A 91 8.44 7.29 -7.01
CA PRO A 91 7.39 8.06 -6.37
C PRO A 91 6.10 7.26 -6.37
N GLY A 92 5.45 7.27 -5.21
CA GLY A 92 4.13 6.72 -5.00
C GLY A 92 3.27 7.73 -4.25
N GLY A 93 1.98 7.48 -4.29
CA GLY A 93 1.03 8.23 -3.51
C GLY A 93 -0.11 7.32 -3.10
N LEU A 94 -0.63 7.58 -1.91
CA LEU A 94 -1.86 6.95 -1.46
C LEU A 94 -2.85 8.00 -0.96
N ILE A 95 -4.12 7.71 -1.21
CA ILE A 95 -5.24 8.47 -0.71
C ILE A 95 -6.07 7.53 0.12
N ASN A 96 -6.24 7.89 1.39
CA ASN A 96 -7.03 7.12 2.33
C ASN A 96 -8.27 7.92 2.75
N ASP A 97 -9.43 7.28 2.69
CA ASP A 97 -10.70 7.80 3.19
C ASP A 97 -11.07 7.04 4.47
N ARG A 98 -10.98 7.74 5.61
CA ARG A 98 -11.63 7.36 6.86
C ARG A 98 -12.84 8.25 7.05
N VAL A 99 -13.87 7.74 7.75
CA VAL A 99 -15.17 8.39 7.99
C VAL A 99 -15.09 9.88 8.39
N SER A 100 -13.97 10.35 8.95
CA SER A 100 -13.78 11.75 9.35
C SER A 100 -12.57 12.48 8.75
N VAL A 101 -11.63 11.79 8.10
CA VAL A 101 -10.37 12.40 7.64
C VAL A 101 -9.93 11.77 6.32
N ARG A 102 -9.63 12.62 5.33
CA ARG A 102 -8.91 12.24 4.11
C ARG A 102 -7.44 12.56 4.26
N VAL A 103 -6.60 11.56 4.04
CA VAL A 103 -5.14 11.71 4.06
C VAL A 103 -4.62 11.49 2.65
N VAL A 104 -3.79 12.42 2.19
CA VAL A 104 -2.99 12.26 0.96
C VAL A 104 -1.54 12.16 1.40
N LEU A 105 -0.92 11.02 1.12
CA LEU A 105 0.47 10.75 1.45
C LEU A 105 1.26 10.58 0.16
N PHE A 106 2.37 11.32 0.04
CA PHE A 106 3.35 11.12 -1.01
C PHE A 106 4.52 10.33 -0.43
N ILE A 107 4.87 9.25 -1.11
CA ILE A 107 5.88 8.29 -0.69
C ILE A 107 6.97 8.25 -1.74
N TRP A 108 8.23 8.26 -1.31
CA TRP A 108 9.34 7.86 -2.17
C TRP A 108 9.77 6.45 -1.77
N MET A 109 9.57 5.48 -2.66
CA MET A 109 10.05 4.12 -2.47
C MET A 109 11.40 3.93 -3.15
N LEU A 110 12.36 3.38 -2.40
CA LEU A 110 13.60 2.83 -2.94
C LEU A 110 13.47 1.30 -2.99
N THR A 111 13.56 0.73 -4.19
CA THR A 111 13.48 -0.71 -4.41
C THR A 111 14.82 -1.25 -4.88
N THR A 112 15.32 -2.29 -4.22
CA THR A 112 16.54 -3.00 -4.64
C THR A 112 16.25 -4.43 -5.08
N ASN A 113 16.71 -4.82 -6.27
CA ASN A 113 16.59 -6.18 -6.77
C ASN A 113 17.88 -6.96 -6.47
N LEU A 114 17.92 -7.64 -5.32
CA LEU A 114 19.10 -8.39 -4.86
C LEU A 114 19.20 -9.83 -5.42
N LEU A 115 18.12 -10.36 -6.01
CA LEU A 115 17.99 -11.79 -6.35
C LEU A 115 17.69 -12.09 -7.84
N ARG A 116 18.27 -11.35 -8.80
CA ARG A 116 18.29 -11.81 -10.21
C ARG A 116 19.24 -13.00 -10.34
N GLY A 117 18.77 -14.20 -10.02
CA GLY A 117 19.56 -15.44 -10.14
C GLY A 117 18.81 -16.75 -9.88
N LEU A 118 17.50 -16.73 -9.62
CA LEU A 118 16.67 -17.93 -9.48
C LEU A 118 15.50 -17.83 -10.47
N THR A 119 15.80 -18.09 -11.74
CA THR A 119 14.85 -18.46 -12.79
C THR A 119 15.34 -19.75 -13.41
#